data_AF-A0A1M3DYM0-F1
#
_entry.id   AF-A0A1M3DYM0-F1
#
_cell.length_a   1.000
_cell.length_b   1.000
_cell.length_c   1.000
_cell.angle_alpha   90.00
_cell.angle_beta   90.00
_cell.angle_gamma   90.00
#
_symmetry.space_group_name_H-M   'P 1'
#
loop_
_entity.id
_entity.type
_entity.pdbx_description
1 polymer ?
#
loop_
_entity_poly.entity_id
_entity_poly.type
_entity_poly.pdbx_seq_one_letter_code
_entity_poly.pdbx_strand_id
1 'polypeptide(L)'
;MEQGLNIRPGQEWKELIKGRPQVTGTEGHDFTSIEVAIEWAQSGLYKEIRLNRAYKTVTGVQTTPRRLPDVIGIRHDGKVDVVEVQSKTDVRQELLERNEEAMKQLPESMRGRIQTRLSRSLKDQQP
;
A
#
# COMPACT_ATOMS: atom_id res chain seq x y z
N MET A 1 -8.39 14.46 12.29
CA MET A 1 -7.17 15.14 11.79
C MET A 1 -6.15 14.08 11.40
N GLU A 2 -5.80 13.95 10.12
CA GLU A 2 -4.66 13.11 9.72
C GLU A 2 -3.39 13.79 10.23
N GLN A 3 -2.68 13.15 11.16
CA GLN A 3 -1.38 13.64 11.64
C GLN A 3 -0.34 13.37 10.56
N GLY A 4 0.20 14.43 9.94
CA GLY A 4 1.30 14.33 8.99
C GLY A 4 2.63 14.05 9.70
N LEU A 5 3.57 13.44 8.97
CA LEU A 5 4.94 13.27 9.43
C LEU A 5 5.62 14.64 9.58
N ASN A 6 6.54 14.78 10.54
CA ASN A 6 7.38 15.98 10.63
C ASN A 6 8.33 16.01 9.42
N ILE A 7 8.16 17.01 8.55
CA ILE A 7 8.91 17.20 7.31
C ILE A 7 10.07 18.16 7.58
N ARG A 8 11.26 17.75 7.15
CA ARG A 8 12.49 18.55 7.22
C ARG A 8 12.98 18.82 5.80
N PRO A 9 13.80 19.84 5.57
CA PRO A 9 14.46 20.04 4.27
C PRO A 9 15.13 18.74 3.79
N GLY A 10 14.85 18.33 2.55
CA GLY A 10 15.31 17.06 1.96
C GLY A 10 14.43 15.84 2.32
N GLN A 11 13.31 16.03 3.02
CA GLN A 11 12.33 15.00 3.36
C GLN A 11 10.92 15.31 2.86
N GLU A 12 10.81 16.15 1.84
CA GLU A 12 9.55 16.58 1.22
C GLU A 12 8.75 15.39 0.69
N TRP A 13 9.42 14.30 0.31
CA TRP A 13 8.79 13.02 -0.07
C TRP A 13 7.81 12.48 1.00
N LYS A 14 7.97 12.87 2.28
CA LYS A 14 7.03 12.49 3.35
C LYS A 14 5.62 13.03 3.13
N GLU A 15 5.46 14.14 2.41
CA GLU A 15 4.14 14.73 2.08
C GLU A 15 3.30 13.81 1.19
N LEU A 16 3.95 12.92 0.43
CA LEU A 16 3.28 11.97 -0.44
C LEU A 16 2.55 10.87 0.34
N ILE A 17 2.97 10.59 1.57
CA ILE A 17 2.48 9.46 2.39
C ILE A 17 1.37 9.96 3.32
N LYS A 18 0.17 9.39 3.16
CA LYS A 18 -1.02 9.74 3.94
C LYS A 18 -1.62 8.52 4.64
N GLY A 19 -2.29 8.75 5.78
CA GLY A 19 -2.96 7.70 6.54
C GLY A 19 -2.07 7.05 7.60
N ARG A 20 -2.50 5.88 8.10
CA ARG A 20 -1.80 5.11 9.15
C ARG A 20 -1.74 3.65 8.71
N PRO A 21 -0.63 2.95 8.96
CA PRO A 21 -0.55 1.53 8.62
C PRO A 21 -1.55 0.73 9.45
N GLN A 22 -1.94 -0.43 8.94
CA GLN A 22 -2.72 -1.38 9.73
C GLN A 22 -1.82 -2.00 10.80
N VAL A 23 -2.26 -1.91 12.05
CA VAL A 23 -1.65 -2.62 13.18
C VAL A 23 -2.36 -3.97 13.30
N THR A 24 -1.60 -5.05 13.29
CA THR A 24 -2.09 -6.43 13.44
C THR A 24 -1.37 -7.11 14.61
N GLY A 25 -1.74 -8.35 14.92
CA GLY A 25 -1.01 -9.19 15.88
C GLY A 25 0.32 -9.75 15.35
N THR A 26 0.68 -9.47 14.08
CA THR A 26 1.96 -9.92 13.50
C THR A 26 3.00 -8.81 13.60
N GLU A 27 4.09 -9.09 14.31
CA GLU A 27 5.17 -8.15 14.52
C GLU A 27 5.80 -7.68 13.20
N GLY A 28 5.90 -6.35 13.07
CA GLY A 28 6.50 -5.66 11.93
C GLY A 28 5.61 -5.54 10.70
N HIS A 29 4.32 -5.85 10.80
CA HIS A 29 3.36 -5.64 9.70
C HIS A 29 3.20 -4.15 9.34
N ASP A 30 2.99 -3.33 10.37
CA ASP A 30 2.87 -1.87 10.25
C ASP A 30 4.19 -1.22 9.80
N PHE A 31 5.30 -1.69 10.36
CA PHE A 31 6.63 -1.25 10.00
C PHE A 31 6.93 -1.51 8.52
N THR A 32 6.69 -2.73 8.03
CA THR A 32 6.89 -3.05 6.60
C THR A 32 5.98 -2.22 5.69
N SER A 33 4.75 -1.93 6.10
CA SER A 33 3.87 -1.03 5.34
C SER A 33 4.47 0.38 5.22
N ILE A 34 5.05 0.91 6.30
CA ILE A 34 5.74 2.20 6.31
C ILE A 34 7.00 2.15 5.43
N GLU A 35 7.82 1.10 5.51
CA GLU A 35 9.02 0.94 4.67
C GLU A 35 8.67 1.01 3.18
N VAL A 36 7.66 0.27 2.74
CA VAL A 36 7.19 0.28 1.35
C VAL A 36 6.74 1.69 0.93
N ALA A 37 6.01 2.40 1.78
CA ALA A 37 5.57 3.75 1.47
C ALA A 37 6.76 4.72 1.36
N ILE A 38 7.80 4.57 2.19
CA ILE A 38 9.03 5.35 2.10
C ILE A 38 9.77 5.04 0.80
N GLU A 39 9.96 3.76 0.47
CA GLU A 39 10.59 3.32 -0.78
C GLU A 39 9.89 3.93 -2.00
N TRP A 40 8.55 3.88 -2.02
CA TRP A 40 7.75 4.45 -3.09
C TRP A 40 7.86 5.97 -3.16
N ALA A 41 7.79 6.66 -2.02
CA ALA A 41 7.92 8.11 -1.98
C ALA A 41 9.30 8.58 -2.46
N GLN A 42 10.36 7.88 -2.07
CA GLN A 42 11.73 8.18 -2.46
C GLN A 42 12.05 7.80 -3.91
N SER A 43 11.28 6.89 -4.52
CA SER A 43 11.48 6.48 -5.91
C SER A 43 11.20 7.58 -6.94
N GLY A 44 10.44 8.63 -6.57
CA GLY A 44 9.99 9.67 -7.49
C GLY A 44 8.93 9.22 -8.51
N LEU A 45 8.42 7.99 -8.41
CA LEU A 45 7.41 7.47 -9.35
C LEU A 45 5.98 7.83 -8.97
N TYR A 46 5.74 8.19 -7.71
CA TYR A 46 4.40 8.34 -7.13
C TYR A 46 4.08 9.79 -6.79
N LYS A 47 2.84 10.18 -7.07
CA LYS A 47 2.29 11.49 -6.68
C LYS A 47 1.45 11.45 -5.40
N GLU A 48 0.98 10.26 -5.00
CA GLU A 48 0.26 10.05 -3.76
C GLU A 48 0.40 8.59 -3.31
N ILE A 49 0.63 8.38 -2.02
CA ILE A 49 0.71 7.07 -1.37
C ILE A 49 -0.17 7.10 -0.14
N ARG A 50 -1.00 6.07 0.04
CA ARG A 50 -1.85 5.92 1.24
C ARG A 50 -1.65 4.58 1.91
N LEU A 51 -1.68 4.64 3.24
CA LEU A 51 -1.61 3.48 4.13
C LEU A 51 -3.02 3.08 4.60
N ASN A 52 -3.37 1.80 4.43
CA ASN A 52 -4.65 1.20 4.83
C ASN A 52 -5.85 2.05 4.37
N ARG A 53 -6.01 2.17 3.05
CA ARG A 53 -7.08 2.96 2.42
C ARG A 53 -7.72 2.24 1.25
N ALA A 54 -9.01 2.50 1.06
CA ALA A 54 -9.78 1.86 0.00
C ALA A 54 -9.43 2.41 -1.38
N TYR A 55 -9.55 1.57 -2.41
CA TYR A 55 -9.45 1.98 -3.82
C TYR A 55 -10.26 3.25 -4.09
N LYS A 56 -11.55 3.29 -3.72
CA LYS A 56 -12.41 4.48 -3.90
C LYS A 56 -11.82 5.76 -3.34
N THR A 57 -11.20 5.70 -2.17
CA THR A 57 -10.63 6.89 -1.51
C THR A 57 -9.46 7.46 -2.32
N VAL A 58 -8.76 6.61 -3.05
CA VAL A 58 -7.56 6.98 -3.81
C VAL A 58 -7.88 7.25 -5.27
N THR A 59 -8.71 6.42 -5.89
CA THR A 59 -9.00 6.43 -7.33
C THR A 59 -10.33 7.07 -7.70
N GLY A 60 -11.22 7.30 -6.72
CA GLY A 60 -12.63 7.67 -6.95
C GLY A 60 -13.52 6.50 -7.38
N VAL A 61 -12.95 5.34 -7.73
CA VAL A 61 -13.69 4.18 -8.24
C VAL A 61 -14.05 3.24 -7.10
N GLN A 62 -15.35 2.99 -6.94
CA GLN A 62 -15.86 2.00 -5.99
C GLN A 62 -15.54 0.58 -6.48
N THR A 63 -14.93 -0.23 -5.64
CA THR A 63 -14.78 -1.68 -5.87
C THR A 63 -15.78 -2.46 -5.02
N THR A 64 -16.23 -3.59 -5.55
CA THR A 64 -17.11 -4.55 -4.88
C THR A 64 -16.49 -5.95 -4.96
N PRO A 65 -16.18 -6.61 -3.83
CA PRO A 65 -16.24 -6.06 -2.47
C PRO A 65 -15.27 -4.89 -2.26
N ARG A 66 -15.55 -4.05 -1.26
CA ARG A 66 -14.67 -2.93 -0.90
C ARG A 66 -13.33 -3.47 -0.40
N ARG A 67 -12.24 -3.16 -1.10
CA ARG A 67 -10.86 -3.55 -0.72
C ARG A 67 -10.03 -2.37 -0.22
N LEU A 68 -9.19 -2.63 0.77
CA LEU A 68 -8.26 -1.69 1.40
C LEU A 68 -6.89 -2.37 1.46
N PRO A 69 -6.02 -2.13 0.48
CA PRO A 69 -4.65 -2.61 0.56
C PRO A 69 -3.90 -1.96 1.72
N ASP A 70 -2.90 -2.65 2.25
CA ASP A 70 -1.99 -2.09 3.26
C ASP A 70 -1.28 -0.83 2.77
N VAL A 71 -0.83 -0.85 1.51
CA VAL A 71 -0.28 0.31 0.81
C VAL A 71 -0.89 0.41 -0.59
N ILE A 72 -1.37 1.60 -0.94
CA ILE A 72 -1.88 1.92 -2.28
C ILE A 72 -1.28 3.24 -2.75
N GLY A 73 -0.82 3.29 -3.99
CA GLY A 73 -0.10 4.44 -4.54
C GLY A 73 -0.52 4.77 -5.96
N ILE A 74 -0.66 6.05 -6.27
CA ILE A 74 -0.90 6.54 -7.63
C ILE A 74 0.43 7.06 -8.18
N ARG A 75 0.84 6.49 -9.30
CA ARG A 75 1.98 6.96 -10.08
C ARG A 75 1.70 8.29 -10.77
N HIS A 76 2.76 8.98 -11.20
CA HIS A 76 2.61 10.19 -12.02
C HIS A 76 1.84 9.94 -13.33
N ASP A 77 1.96 8.75 -13.92
CA ASP A 77 1.24 8.31 -15.12
C ASP A 77 -0.24 7.91 -14.87
N GLY A 78 -0.70 7.96 -13.61
CA GLY A 78 -2.07 7.63 -13.23
C GLY A 78 -2.32 6.15 -12.91
N LYS A 79 -1.32 5.26 -13.05
CA LYS A 79 -1.46 3.87 -12.64
C LYS A 79 -1.47 3.72 -11.13
N VAL A 80 -2.21 2.72 -10.67
CA VAL A 80 -2.42 2.40 -9.26
C VAL A 80 -1.68 1.11 -8.93
N ASP A 81 -0.69 1.21 -8.06
CA ASP A 81 -0.02 0.05 -7.49
C ASP A 81 -0.51 -0.21 -6.08
N VAL A 82 -0.51 -1.49 -5.69
CA VAL A 82 -0.91 -1.92 -4.35
C VAL A 82 0.06 -2.95 -3.79
N VAL A 83 0.23 -2.93 -2.47
CA VAL A 83 0.99 -3.91 -1.70
C VAL A 83 0.13 -4.41 -0.54
N GLU A 84 0.13 -5.72 -0.35
CA GLU A 84 -0.32 -6.36 0.89
C GLU A 84 0.88 -6.89 1.67
N VAL A 85 0.88 -6.67 2.98
CA VAL A 85 1.88 -7.18 3.90
C VAL A 85 1.33 -8.45 4.54
N GLN A 86 1.92 -9.59 4.21
CA GLN A 86 1.48 -10.89 4.72
C GLN A 86 1.68 -10.97 6.24
N SER A 87 0.60 -11.29 6.95
CA SER A 87 0.62 -11.67 8.37
C SER A 87 0.73 -13.19 8.54
N LYS A 88 0.94 -13.67 9.77
CA LYS A 88 1.13 -15.11 10.07
C LYS A 88 -0.03 -16.00 9.59
N THR A 89 -1.25 -15.46 9.56
CA THR A 89 -2.47 -16.21 9.21
C THR A 89 -2.88 -16.06 7.75
N ASP A 90 -2.19 -15.21 6.98
CA ASP A 90 -2.58 -14.93 5.60
C ASP A 90 -2.04 -15.97 4.63
N VAL A 91 -2.88 -16.30 3.64
CA VAL A 91 -2.47 -17.04 2.45
C VAL A 91 -2.13 -16.03 1.36
N ARG A 92 -0.86 -15.96 0.96
CA ARG A 92 -0.34 -15.02 -0.05
C ARG A 92 -1.18 -15.00 -1.34
N GLN A 93 -1.61 -16.16 -1.81
CA GLN A 93 -2.41 -16.29 -3.03
C GLN A 93 -3.75 -15.58 -2.91
N GLU A 94 -4.44 -15.73 -1.78
CA GLU A 94 -5.71 -15.05 -1.53
C GLU A 94 -5.56 -13.52 -1.49
N LEU A 95 -4.47 -13.01 -0.92
CA LEU A 95 -4.17 -11.57 -0.91
C LEU A 95 -4.03 -11.00 -2.32
N LEU A 96 -3.35 -11.73 -3.21
CA LEU A 96 -3.19 -11.35 -4.62
C LEU A 96 -4.53 -11.40 -5.35
N GLU A 97 -5.26 -12.51 -5.26
CA GLU A 97 -6.54 -12.70 -5.96
C GLU A 97 -7.58 -11.63 -5.58
N ARG A 98 -7.68 -11.29 -4.29
CA ARG A 98 -8.59 -10.24 -3.80
C ARG A 98 -8.27 -8.86 -4.37
N ASN A 99 -6.99 -8.56 -4.58
CA ASN A 99 -6.57 -7.31 -5.20
C ASN A 99 -6.70 -7.33 -6.72
N GLU A 100 -6.48 -8.47 -7.35
CA GLU A 100 -6.74 -8.62 -8.78
C GLU A 100 -8.21 -8.42 -9.11
N GLU A 101 -9.11 -9.00 -8.31
CA GLU A 101 -10.55 -8.80 -8.41
C GLU A 101 -10.93 -7.31 -8.33
N ALA A 102 -10.34 -6.57 -7.39
CA ALA A 102 -10.58 -5.13 -7.26
C ALA A 102 -9.95 -4.31 -8.40
N MET A 103 -8.72 -4.61 -8.78
CA MET A 103 -7.99 -3.87 -9.81
C MET A 103 -8.59 -4.06 -11.20
N LYS A 104 -9.17 -5.23 -11.50
CA LYS A 104 -9.95 -5.49 -12.73
C LYS A 104 -11.18 -4.59 -12.86
N GLN A 105 -11.69 -4.02 -11.77
CA GLN A 105 -12.81 -3.08 -11.79
C GLN A 105 -12.37 -1.63 -12.08
N LEU A 106 -11.08 -1.33 -12.05
CA LEU A 106 -10.56 -0.03 -12.47
C LEU A 106 -10.53 0.10 -14.00
N PRO A 107 -10.58 1.32 -14.55
CA PRO A 107 -10.21 1.58 -15.94
C PRO A 107 -8.84 1.00 -16.26
N GLU A 108 -8.67 0.42 -17.45
CA GLU A 108 -7.41 -0.25 -17.84
C GLU A 108 -6.18 0.66 -17.71
N SER A 109 -6.34 1.95 -18.04
CA SER A 109 -5.31 2.97 -17.91
C SER A 109 -4.81 3.19 -16.47
N MET A 110 -5.62 2.83 -15.47
CA MET A 110 -5.28 2.96 -14.05
C MET A 110 -4.68 1.69 -13.45
N ARG A 111 -4.67 0.56 -14.16
CA ARG A 111 -4.21 -0.72 -13.60
C ARG A 111 -2.68 -0.76 -13.54
N GLY A 112 -2.15 -0.90 -12.33
CA GLY A 112 -0.73 -1.03 -12.06
C GLY A 112 -0.36 -2.43 -11.60
N ARG A 113 0.54 -2.50 -10.63
CA ARG A 113 1.12 -3.72 -10.07
C ARG A 113 0.46 -4.07 -8.76
N ILE A 114 0.22 -5.36 -8.56
CA ILE A 114 -0.15 -5.94 -7.27
C ILE A 114 1.06 -6.68 -6.75
N GLN A 115 1.47 -6.39 -5.52
CA GLN A 115 2.63 -7.00 -4.90
C GLN A 115 2.28 -7.48 -3.50
N THR A 116 3.09 -8.41 -3.01
CA THR A 116 3.07 -8.83 -1.61
C THR A 116 4.43 -8.55 -0.97
N ARG A 117 4.43 -8.29 0.33
CA ARG A 117 5.63 -8.22 1.18
C ARG A 117 5.39 -9.09 2.39
N LEU A 118 6.46 -9.62 2.97
CA LEU A 118 6.39 -10.31 4.25
C LEU A 118 6.50 -9.27 5.37
N SER A 119 5.73 -9.45 6.44
CA SER A 119 6.02 -8.76 7.70
C SER A 119 7.41 -9.11 8.21
N ARG A 120 8.04 -8.21 8.98
CA ARG A 120 9.41 -8.38 9.47
C ARG A 120 9.64 -9.73 10.15
N SER A 121 8.76 -10.09 11.09
CA SER A 121 8.89 -11.37 11.80
C SER A 121 8.79 -12.60 10.90
N LEU A 122 8.11 -12.51 9.75
CA LEU A 122 8.06 -13.60 8.77
C LEU A 122 9.30 -13.62 7.87
N LYS A 123 9.89 -12.45 7.55
CA LYS A 123 11.18 -12.39 6.83
C LYS A 123 12.26 -13.09 7.63
N ASP A 124 12.33 -12.84 8.93
CA ASP A 124 13.35 -13.39 9.83
C ASP A 124 13.22 -14.91 10.04
N GLN A 125 12.09 -15.52 9.65
CA GLN A 125 11.84 -16.97 9.71
C GLN A 125 12.17 -17.70 8.41
N GLN A 126 12.55 -16.98 7.35
CA GLN A 126 13.00 -17.61 6.10
C GLN A 126 14.52 -17.83 6.15
N PRO A 127 15.00 -19.02 5.74
CA PRO A 127 16.42 -19.38 5.78
C PRO A 127 17.28 -18.57 4.80
#